data_AF-A0A504Z0G2-F1
#
_entry.id   AF-A0A504Z0G2-F1
#
_cell.length_a   1.000
_cell.length_b   1.000
_cell.length_c   1.000
_cell.angle_alpha   90.00
_cell.angle_beta   90.00
_cell.angle_gamma   90.00
#
_symmetry.space_group_name_H-M   'P 1'
#
loop_
_entity.id
_entity.type
_entity.pdbx_description
1 polymer ?
#
loop_
_entity_poly.entity_id
_entity_poly.type
_entity_poly.pdbx_seq_one_letter_code
_entity_poly.pdbx_strand_id
1 'polypeptide(L)'
;MCDLIAPLLALLLTGQTDQLDVEVQTYSFFVSLMKVRLGKLYCSSTSSVQMDRQFASLRALVQVMDPELNAHIQMYGDFTHFYFCYRWFLLDFKREFKYGDVFRVWETLIAASHLISDRFELFVALALIQYYRDVIIRAQMEFTDILKFFNERAEKHSVEHILDMARKSASEIQSLLMTT
;
A
#
# COMPACT_ATOMS: atom_id res chain seq x y z
N MET A 1 -15.52 -1.49 3.27
CA MET A 1 -15.24 -0.46 4.28
C MET A 1 -15.14 -1.03 5.70
N CYS A 2 -15.81 -2.15 6.03
CA CYS A 2 -15.65 -2.82 7.33
C CYS A 2 -14.17 -3.16 7.66
N ASP A 3 -13.35 -3.49 6.66
CA ASP A 3 -11.91 -3.73 6.85
C ASP A 3 -11.17 -2.53 7.44
N LEU A 4 -11.56 -1.30 7.10
CA LEU A 4 -10.89 -0.07 7.53
C LEU A 4 -11.35 0.39 8.93
N ILE A 5 -12.61 0.14 9.29
CA ILE A 5 -13.16 0.53 10.60
C ILE A 5 -12.90 -0.52 11.68
N ALA A 6 -12.85 -1.81 11.33
CA ALA A 6 -12.65 -2.89 12.29
C ALA A 6 -11.38 -2.77 13.15
N PRO A 7 -10.21 -2.36 12.61
CA PRO A 7 -9.02 -2.13 13.41
C PRO A 7 -9.23 -1.01 14.43
N LEU A 8 -9.82 0.12 14.00
CA LEU A 8 -10.07 1.27 14.88
C LEU A 8 -10.98 0.88 16.04
N LEU A 9 -12.05 0.14 15.75
CA LEU A 9 -12.96 -0.39 16.77
C LEU A 9 -12.22 -1.33 17.74
N ALA A 10 -11.43 -2.26 17.20
CA ALA A 10 -10.66 -3.21 18.02
C ALA A 10 -9.65 -2.50 18.94
N LEU A 11 -8.98 -1.45 18.44
CA LEU A 11 -8.03 -0.67 19.23
C LEU A 11 -8.73 0.03 20.41
N LEU A 12 -9.84 0.71 20.16
CA LEU A 12 -10.56 1.46 21.20
C LEU A 12 -11.22 0.55 22.24
N LEU A 13 -11.68 -0.64 21.81
CA LEU A 13 -12.20 -1.65 22.73
C LEU A 13 -11.14 -2.20 23.71
N THR A 14 -9.85 -2.17 23.36
CA THR A 14 -8.80 -2.62 24.31
C THR A 14 -8.51 -1.64 25.44
N GLY A 15 -8.91 -0.37 25.30
CA GLY A 15 -8.54 0.71 26.21
C GLY A 15 -9.69 1.33 27.00
N GLN A 16 -10.95 0.97 26.75
CA GLN A 16 -12.12 1.63 27.35
C GLN A 16 -13.16 0.66 27.92
N THR A 17 -13.78 1.06 29.03
CA THR A 17 -14.80 0.28 29.75
C THR A 17 -16.25 0.64 29.34
N ASP A 18 -16.46 1.79 28.68
CA ASP A 18 -17.78 2.28 28.27
C ASP A 18 -18.00 2.10 26.76
N GLN A 19 -19.04 1.35 26.38
CA GLN A 19 -19.32 0.97 24.99
C GLN A 19 -19.84 2.14 24.13
N LEU A 20 -20.57 3.10 24.73
CA LEU A 20 -21.17 4.22 23.99
C LEU A 20 -20.11 5.23 23.51
N ASP A 21 -19.06 5.45 24.31
CA ASP A 21 -17.96 6.34 23.95
C ASP A 21 -17.09 5.73 22.83
N VAL A 22 -16.89 4.41 22.85
CA VAL A 22 -16.10 3.68 21.84
C VAL A 22 -16.69 3.83 20.43
N GLU A 23 -18.01 3.73 20.26
CA GLU A 23 -18.65 3.85 18.94
C GLU A 23 -18.47 5.25 18.34
N VAL A 24 -18.73 6.29 19.14
CA VAL A 24 -18.63 7.69 18.71
C VAL A 24 -17.19 8.05 18.35
N GLN A 25 -16.21 7.60 19.15
CA GLN A 25 -14.79 7.80 18.88
C GLN A 25 -14.37 7.04 17.62
N THR A 26 -14.74 5.77 17.48
CA THR A 26 -14.45 4.95 16.30
C THR A 26 -14.98 5.61 15.04
N TYR A 27 -16.23 6.07 15.06
CA TYR A 27 -16.84 6.77 13.93
C TYR A 27 -16.07 8.05 13.59
N SER A 28 -15.75 8.87 14.59
CA SER A 28 -15.03 10.14 14.40
C SER A 28 -13.64 9.94 13.79
N PHE A 29 -12.89 8.94 14.26
CA PHE A 29 -11.60 8.58 13.68
C PHE A 29 -11.76 8.06 12.25
N PHE A 30 -12.72 7.17 12.01
CA PHE A 30 -12.96 6.61 10.69
C PHE A 30 -13.30 7.70 9.66
N VAL A 31 -14.20 8.63 10.00
CA VAL A 31 -14.53 9.78 9.15
C VAL A 31 -13.30 10.63 8.85
N SER A 32 -12.44 10.83 9.84
CA SER A 32 -11.21 11.63 9.67
C SER A 32 -10.19 10.92 8.78
N LEU A 33 -9.96 9.62 8.98
CA LEU A 33 -9.11 8.78 8.14
C LEU A 33 -9.59 8.78 6.68
N MET A 34 -10.90 8.60 6.50
CA MET A 34 -11.54 8.65 5.18
C MET A 34 -11.35 10.01 4.51
N LYS A 35 -11.48 11.12 5.24
CA LYS A 35 -11.29 12.47 4.67
C LYS A 35 -9.82 12.75 4.32
N VAL A 36 -8.89 12.42 5.21
CA VAL A 36 -7.48 12.79 5.08
C VAL A 36 -6.75 11.93 4.05
N ARG A 37 -6.97 10.61 4.05
CA ARG A 37 -6.23 9.68 3.17
C ARG A 37 -7.04 9.19 1.99
N LEU A 38 -8.22 8.65 2.28
CA LEU A 38 -8.95 7.81 1.32
C LEU A 38 -10.02 8.57 0.53
N GLY A 39 -10.22 9.86 0.81
CA GLY A 39 -11.34 10.63 0.28
C GLY A 39 -11.29 10.76 -1.24
N LYS A 40 -10.08 10.89 -1.80
CA LYS A 40 -9.86 10.92 -3.25
C LYS A 40 -10.11 9.56 -3.91
N LEU A 41 -9.81 8.46 -3.22
CA LEU A 41 -9.99 7.10 -3.76
C LEU A 41 -11.45 6.65 -3.74
N TYR A 42 -12.21 7.08 -2.74
CA TYR A 42 -13.62 6.68 -2.57
C TYR A 42 -14.63 7.70 -3.09
N CYS A 43 -14.18 8.75 -3.76
CA CYS A 43 -15.08 9.68 -4.44
C CYS A 43 -15.76 8.98 -5.63
N SER A 44 -17.08 8.86 -5.60
CA SER A 44 -17.88 8.04 -6.53
C SER A 44 -17.68 8.40 -8.01
N SER A 45 -17.34 9.66 -8.32
CA SER A 45 -17.12 10.13 -9.69
C SER A 45 -15.72 9.85 -10.23
N THR A 46 -14.74 9.58 -9.38
CA THR A 46 -13.31 9.52 -9.79
C THR A 46 -12.54 8.31 -9.25
N SER A 47 -13.18 7.41 -8.51
CA SER A 47 -12.54 6.25 -7.87
C SER A 47 -11.74 5.38 -8.84
N SER A 48 -12.33 4.94 -9.96
CA SER A 48 -11.64 4.14 -10.97
C SER A 48 -10.45 4.88 -11.60
N VAL A 49 -10.66 6.15 -11.98
CA VAL A 49 -9.62 7.00 -12.57
C VAL A 49 -8.43 7.20 -11.63
N GLN A 50 -8.69 7.35 -10.34
CA GLN A 50 -7.64 7.53 -9.34
C GLN A 50 -6.85 6.24 -9.11
N MET A 51 -7.51 5.08 -9.10
CA MET A 51 -6.85 3.78 -9.06
C MET A 51 -5.98 3.55 -10.30
N ASP A 52 -6.49 3.84 -11.50
CA ASP A 52 -5.72 3.72 -12.74
C ASP A 52 -4.47 4.61 -12.74
N ARG A 53 -4.58 5.83 -12.19
CA ARG A 53 -3.44 6.73 -11.99
C ARG A 53 -2.42 6.17 -11.00
N GLN A 54 -2.86 5.53 -9.92
CA GLN A 54 -1.95 4.87 -8.98
C GLN A 54 -1.20 3.72 -9.65
N PHE A 55 -1.89 2.89 -10.45
CA PHE A 55 -1.25 1.81 -11.21
C PHE A 55 -0.26 2.31 -12.25
N ALA A 56 -0.62 3.35 -13.01
CA ALA A 56 0.28 3.96 -13.97
C ALA A 56 1.54 4.53 -13.29
N SER A 57 1.36 5.16 -12.12
CA SER A 57 2.48 5.72 -11.35
C SER A 57 3.36 4.61 -10.77
N LEU A 58 2.77 3.55 -10.22
CA LEU A 58 3.52 2.39 -9.71
C LEU A 58 4.33 1.71 -10.82
N ARG A 59 3.73 1.53 -12.00
CA ARG A 59 4.44 0.96 -13.16
C ARG A 59 5.65 1.81 -13.55
N ALA A 60 5.49 3.13 -13.62
CA ALA A 60 6.58 4.03 -13.91
C ALA A 60 7.70 3.94 -12.85
N LEU A 61 7.33 3.82 -11.57
CA LEU A 61 8.29 3.62 -10.48
C LEU A 61 9.04 2.29 -10.63
N VAL A 62 8.35 1.18 -10.89
CA VAL A 62 8.98 -0.13 -11.11
C VAL A 62 9.91 -0.09 -12.32
N GLN A 63 9.51 0.56 -13.42
CA GLN A 63 10.32 0.69 -14.62
C GLN A 63 11.63 1.46 -14.37
N VAL A 64 11.60 2.50 -13.55
CA VAL A 64 12.79 3.31 -13.22
C VAL A 64 13.66 2.61 -12.18
N MET A 65 13.05 2.03 -11.14
CA MET A 65 13.76 1.52 -9.96
C MET A 65 14.23 0.07 -10.11
N ASP A 66 13.57 -0.74 -10.92
CA ASP A 66 13.93 -2.14 -11.14
C ASP A 66 13.64 -2.56 -12.60
N PRO A 67 14.52 -2.16 -13.55
CA PRO A 67 14.32 -2.45 -14.98
C PRO A 67 14.27 -3.96 -15.27
N GLU A 68 15.00 -4.77 -14.50
CA GLU A 68 15.02 -6.23 -14.63
C GLU A 68 13.65 -6.83 -14.28
N LEU A 69 13.10 -6.44 -13.13
CA LEU A 69 11.76 -6.88 -12.74
C LEU A 69 10.70 -6.38 -13.72
N ASN A 70 10.82 -5.14 -14.20
CA ASN A 70 9.92 -4.62 -15.22
C ASN A 70 10.00 -5.44 -16.52
N ALA A 71 11.20 -5.84 -16.96
CA ALA A 71 11.37 -6.69 -18.14
C ALA A 71 10.75 -8.08 -17.95
N HIS A 72 10.94 -8.69 -16.77
CA HIS A 72 10.27 -9.95 -16.41
C HIS A 72 8.75 -9.82 -16.49
N ILE A 73 8.19 -8.78 -15.86
CA ILE A 73 6.76 -8.48 -15.88
C ILE A 73 6.24 -8.32 -17.32
N GLN A 74 6.95 -7.60 -18.18
CA GLN A 74 6.55 -7.41 -19.58
C GLN A 74 6.64 -8.69 -20.42
N MET A 75 7.57 -9.60 -20.10
CA MET A 75 7.80 -10.83 -20.85
C MET A 75 6.76 -11.91 -20.52
N TYR A 76 6.32 -12.00 -19.26
CA TYR A 76 5.51 -13.11 -18.74
C TYR A 76 4.04 -12.74 -18.44
N GLY A 77 3.54 -11.61 -18.95
CA GLY A 77 2.12 -11.28 -18.88
C GLY A 77 1.73 -9.87 -19.34
N ASP A 78 0.43 -9.66 -19.55
CA ASP A 78 -0.13 -8.33 -19.77
C ASP A 78 -0.42 -7.65 -18.42
N PHE A 79 0.60 -7.04 -17.83
CA PHE A 79 0.50 -6.32 -16.57
C PHE A 79 0.03 -4.86 -16.74
N THR A 80 -0.67 -4.54 -17.83
CA THR A 80 -1.10 -3.17 -18.15
C THR A 80 -1.84 -2.48 -16.99
N HIS A 81 -2.43 -3.24 -16.06
CA HIS A 81 -3.23 -2.68 -14.98
C HIS A 81 -2.76 -3.00 -13.55
N PHE A 82 -1.68 -3.76 -13.32
CA PHE A 82 -1.18 -4.09 -11.96
C PHE A 82 -2.30 -4.51 -10.97
N TYR A 83 -3.30 -5.26 -11.44
CA TYR A 83 -4.51 -5.54 -10.65
C TYR A 83 -4.26 -6.27 -9.33
N PHE A 84 -3.13 -6.96 -9.18
CA PHE A 84 -2.75 -7.57 -7.90
C PHE A 84 -2.57 -6.53 -6.77
N CYS A 85 -2.20 -5.28 -7.11
CA CYS A 85 -2.11 -4.18 -6.16
C CYS A 85 -3.46 -3.52 -5.85
N TYR A 86 -4.55 -3.88 -6.54
CA TYR A 86 -5.85 -3.23 -6.36
C TYR A 86 -6.32 -3.30 -4.92
N ARG A 87 -6.19 -4.48 -4.29
CA ARG A 87 -6.53 -4.69 -2.87
C ARG A 87 -5.70 -3.82 -1.94
N TRP A 88 -4.42 -3.61 -2.27
CA TRP A 88 -3.50 -2.85 -1.43
C TRP A 88 -3.93 -1.40 -1.30
N PHE A 89 -4.17 -0.73 -2.44
CA PHE A 89 -4.58 0.67 -2.41
C PHE A 89 -6.02 0.85 -1.94
N LEU A 90 -6.93 -0.06 -2.33
CA LEU A 90 -8.32 0.03 -1.90
C LEU A 90 -8.44 -0.08 -0.38
N LEU A 91 -7.69 -0.98 0.27
CA LEU A 91 -7.82 -1.24 1.70
C LEU A 91 -6.68 -0.61 2.53
N ASP A 92 -5.95 0.35 1.97
CA ASP A 92 -4.78 1.01 2.60
C ASP A 92 -3.87 -0.02 3.29
N PHE A 93 -3.54 -1.10 2.56
CA PHE A 93 -2.74 -2.26 2.98
C PHE A 93 -3.25 -3.07 4.18
N LYS A 94 -4.47 -2.84 4.66
CA LYS A 94 -5.00 -3.53 5.85
C LYS A 94 -4.98 -5.06 5.74
N ARG A 95 -5.19 -5.62 4.56
CA ARG A 95 -5.18 -7.07 4.34
C ARG A 95 -3.77 -7.65 4.17
N GLU A 96 -2.75 -6.80 4.05
CA GLU A 96 -1.36 -7.24 3.88
C GLU A 96 -0.62 -7.32 5.22
N PHE A 97 -1.10 -6.61 6.24
CA PHE A 97 -0.43 -6.53 7.54
C PHE A 97 -1.35 -6.95 8.70
N LYS A 98 -0.73 -7.51 9.74
CA LYS A 98 -1.43 -7.90 10.97
C LYS A 98 -2.03 -6.67 11.66
N TYR A 99 -3.02 -6.90 12.52
CA TYR A 99 -3.71 -5.84 13.26
C TYR A 99 -2.77 -4.94 14.08
N GLY A 100 -1.76 -5.50 14.74
CA GLY A 100 -0.81 -4.69 15.51
C GLY A 100 0.07 -3.79 14.62
N ASP A 101 0.37 -4.25 13.41
CA ASP A 101 1.32 -3.57 12.54
C ASP A 101 0.66 -2.60 11.56
N VAL A 102 -0.63 -2.78 11.24
CA VAL A 102 -1.33 -1.90 10.29
C VAL A 102 -1.33 -0.45 10.76
N PHE A 103 -1.45 -0.21 12.07
CA PHE A 103 -1.41 1.14 12.63
C PHE A 103 -0.08 1.82 12.37
N ARG A 104 1.03 1.09 12.54
CA ARG A 104 2.38 1.61 12.23
C ARG A 104 2.52 1.98 10.76
N VAL A 105 1.91 1.20 9.86
CA VAL A 105 1.87 1.52 8.41
C VAL A 105 1.06 2.79 8.18
N TRP A 106 -0.14 2.90 8.75
CA TRP A 106 -1.01 4.08 8.59
C TRP A 106 -0.39 5.35 9.17
N GLU A 107 0.18 5.29 10.36
CA GLU A 107 0.90 6.41 10.99
C GLU A 107 2.07 6.86 10.11
N THR A 108 2.86 5.90 9.61
CA THR A 108 3.98 6.20 8.72
C THR A 108 3.50 6.83 7.42
N LEU A 109 2.42 6.32 6.83
CA LEU A 109 1.86 6.86 5.60
C LEU A 109 1.30 8.28 5.79
N ILE A 110 0.66 8.58 6.93
CA ILE A 110 0.19 9.93 7.27
C ILE A 110 1.38 10.87 7.45
N ALA A 111 2.37 10.48 8.27
CA ALA A 111 3.55 11.29 8.50
C ALA A 111 4.35 11.54 7.21
N ALA A 112 4.56 10.50 6.40
CA ALA A 112 5.29 10.59 5.14
C ALA A 112 4.56 11.46 4.09
N SER A 113 3.23 11.52 4.12
CA SER A 113 2.46 12.41 3.24
C SER A 113 2.76 13.89 3.43
N HIS A 114 3.27 14.27 4.60
CA HIS A 114 3.66 15.64 4.93
C HIS A 114 5.17 15.89 4.84
N LEU A 115 6.00 14.84 4.87
CA LEU A 115 7.46 14.98 5.01
C LEU A 115 8.25 14.52 3.78
N ILE A 116 7.76 13.51 3.05
CA ILE A 116 8.51 12.83 1.99
C ILE A 116 7.79 12.97 0.64
N SER A 117 6.56 12.48 0.56
CA SER A 117 5.78 12.48 -0.68
C SER A 117 4.30 12.32 -0.37
N ASP A 118 3.48 13.08 -1.09
CA ASP A 118 2.02 13.02 -1.05
C ASP A 118 1.44 11.65 -1.46
N ARG A 119 2.24 10.80 -2.12
CA ARG A 119 1.86 9.46 -2.59
C ARG A 119 2.78 8.36 -2.06
N PHE A 120 3.11 8.43 -0.77
CA PHE A 120 4.02 7.47 -0.13
C PHE A 120 3.54 6.00 -0.22
N GLU A 121 2.23 5.77 -0.38
CA GLU A 121 1.66 4.44 -0.60
C GLU A 121 2.26 3.71 -1.82
N LEU A 122 2.70 4.45 -2.85
CA LEU A 122 3.32 3.87 -4.03
C LEU A 122 4.68 3.24 -3.70
N PHE A 123 5.44 3.86 -2.79
CA PHE A 123 6.73 3.32 -2.35
C PHE A 123 6.56 2.10 -1.44
N VAL A 124 5.47 2.05 -0.65
CA VAL A 124 5.13 0.84 0.12
C VAL A 124 4.77 -0.32 -0.81
N ALA A 125 3.98 -0.06 -1.85
CA ALA A 125 3.67 -1.07 -2.88
C ALA A 125 4.94 -1.53 -3.62
N LEU A 126 5.80 -0.60 -4.02
CA LEU A 126 7.09 -0.92 -4.65
C LEU A 126 7.97 -1.76 -3.73
N ALA A 127 8.07 -1.40 -2.44
CA ALA A 127 8.85 -2.16 -1.46
C ALA A 127 8.33 -3.58 -1.28
N LEU A 128 7.02 -3.80 -1.25
CA LEU A 128 6.42 -5.15 -1.21
C LEU A 128 6.83 -5.98 -2.43
N ILE A 129 6.82 -5.37 -3.62
CA ILE A 129 7.22 -6.01 -4.87
C ILE A 129 8.72 -6.33 -4.85
N GLN A 130 9.57 -5.36 -4.53
CA GLN A 130 11.02 -5.50 -4.50
C GLN A 130 11.49 -6.50 -3.44
N TYR A 131 10.81 -6.57 -2.30
CA TYR A 131 11.15 -7.53 -1.24
C TYR A 131 11.09 -8.98 -1.71
N TYR A 132 10.24 -9.29 -2.70
CA TYR A 132 10.12 -10.63 -3.28
C TYR A 132 10.66 -10.74 -4.71
N ARG A 133 11.38 -9.71 -5.22
CA ARG A 133 11.86 -9.67 -6.61
C ARG A 133 12.60 -10.95 -7.02
N ASP A 134 13.51 -11.43 -6.17
CA ASP A 134 14.35 -12.58 -6.50
C ASP A 134 13.54 -13.88 -6.54
N VAL A 135 12.44 -13.95 -5.78
CA VAL A 135 11.53 -15.10 -5.80
C VAL A 135 10.70 -15.06 -7.08
N ILE A 136 10.16 -13.90 -7.42
CA ILE A 136 9.35 -13.68 -8.63
C ILE A 136 10.14 -14.04 -9.90
N ILE A 137 11.36 -13.50 -10.01
CA ILE A 137 12.21 -13.71 -11.20
C ILE A 137 12.70 -15.16 -11.29
N ARG A 138 13.24 -15.73 -10.19
CA ARG A 138 13.78 -17.12 -10.23
C ARG A 138 12.71 -18.17 -10.48
N ALA A 139 11.51 -17.98 -9.95
CA ALA A 139 10.40 -18.90 -10.18
C ALA A 139 9.67 -18.62 -11.51
N GLN A 140 10.12 -17.62 -12.27
CA GLN A 140 9.50 -17.16 -13.52
C GLN A 140 7.99 -16.95 -13.39
N MET A 141 7.56 -16.31 -12.29
CA MET A 141 6.14 -16.18 -11.98
C MET A 141 5.42 -15.34 -13.04
N GLU A 142 4.32 -15.86 -13.56
CA GLU A 142 3.39 -15.10 -14.42
C GLU A 142 2.43 -14.27 -13.56
N PHE A 143 1.60 -13.43 -14.20
CA PHE A 143 0.66 -12.55 -13.49
C PHE A 143 -0.23 -13.28 -12.47
N THR A 144 -0.78 -14.44 -12.86
CA THR A 144 -1.66 -15.24 -12.00
C THR A 144 -0.93 -15.81 -10.80
N ASP A 145 0.34 -16.18 -10.98
CA ASP A 145 1.19 -16.69 -9.90
C ASP A 145 1.56 -15.59 -8.92
N ILE A 146 1.91 -14.40 -9.41
CA ILE A 146 2.20 -13.23 -8.56
C ILE A 146 0.97 -12.86 -7.72
N LEU A 147 -0.22 -12.81 -8.35
CA LEU A 147 -1.47 -12.53 -7.64
C LEU A 147 -1.73 -13.57 -6.55
N LYS A 148 -1.58 -14.86 -6.86
CA LYS A 148 -1.76 -15.95 -5.89
C LYS A 148 -0.71 -15.87 -4.77
N PHE A 149 0.54 -15.63 -5.11
CA PHE A 149 1.65 -15.50 -4.19
C PHE A 149 1.39 -14.40 -3.15
N PHE A 150 1.05 -13.18 -3.58
CA PHE A 150 0.76 -12.09 -2.65
C PHE A 150 -0.49 -12.35 -1.81
N ASN A 151 -1.52 -13.00 -2.37
CA ASN A 151 -2.68 -13.44 -1.59
C ASN A 151 -2.31 -14.43 -0.49
N GLU A 152 -1.40 -15.37 -0.74
CA GLU A 152 -0.94 -16.35 0.26
C GLU A 152 0.03 -15.76 1.29
N ARG A 153 0.69 -14.64 0.95
CA ARG A 153 1.64 -13.92 1.82
C ARG A 153 1.00 -12.82 2.67
N ALA A 154 -0.27 -12.50 2.43
CA ALA A 154 -1.05 -11.60 3.27
C ALA A 154 -0.81 -11.85 4.77
N GLU A 155 -0.57 -10.78 5.52
CA GLU A 155 -0.25 -10.76 6.96
C GLU A 155 1.08 -11.43 7.37
N LYS A 156 1.92 -11.84 6.42
CA LYS A 156 3.25 -12.46 6.67
C LYS A 156 4.43 -11.55 6.31
N HIS A 157 4.16 -10.30 5.97
CA HIS A 157 5.17 -9.31 5.59
C HIS A 157 5.81 -8.68 6.83
N SER A 158 7.14 -8.48 6.82
CA SER A 158 7.82 -7.73 7.88
C SER A 158 7.61 -6.23 7.68
N VAL A 159 6.80 -5.61 8.52
CA VAL A 159 6.43 -4.19 8.38
C VAL A 159 7.64 -3.27 8.49
N GLU A 160 8.55 -3.56 9.41
CA GLU A 160 9.77 -2.78 9.58
C GLU A 160 10.63 -2.79 8.31
N HIS A 161 10.86 -3.96 7.72
CA HIS A 161 11.64 -4.07 6.49
C HIS A 161 10.96 -3.38 5.31
N ILE A 162 9.64 -3.56 5.16
CA ILE A 162 8.90 -2.93 4.06
C ILE A 162 8.92 -1.40 4.17
N LEU A 163 8.71 -0.84 5.37
CA LEU A 163 8.74 0.61 5.56
C LEU A 163 10.15 1.20 5.40
N ASP A 164 11.20 0.49 5.83
CA ASP A 164 12.59 0.91 5.63
C ASP A 164 12.96 0.91 4.12
N MET A 165 12.59 -0.14 3.40
CA MET A 165 12.76 -0.21 1.94
C MET A 165 11.99 0.92 1.25
N ALA A 166 10.72 1.12 1.60
CA ALA A 166 9.89 2.19 1.01
C ALA A 166 10.53 3.58 1.22
N ARG A 167 11.07 3.84 2.41
CA ARG A 167 11.78 5.10 2.71
C ARG A 167 13.03 5.24 1.86
N LYS A 168 13.84 4.19 1.73
CA LYS A 168 15.06 4.19 0.89
C LYS A 168 14.74 4.47 -0.58
N SER A 169 13.75 3.77 -1.15
CA SER A 169 13.31 3.99 -2.53
C SER A 169 12.80 5.41 -2.76
N ALA A 170 12.08 5.99 -1.79
CA ALA A 170 11.61 7.37 -1.88
C ALA A 170 12.77 8.38 -1.89
N SER A 171 13.76 8.20 -1.01
CA SER A 171 14.96 9.05 -0.97
C SER A 171 15.80 8.93 -2.24
N GLU A 172 15.93 7.72 -2.79
CA GLU A 172 16.66 7.47 -4.04
C GLU A 172 16.01 8.22 -5.21
N ILE A 173 14.68 8.11 -5.38
CA ILE A 173 13.96 8.87 -6.41
C ILE A 173 14.11 10.37 -6.23
N GLN A 174 14.01 10.88 -5.01
CA GLN A 174 14.22 12.30 -4.74
C GLN A 174 15.62 12.76 -5.16
N SER A 175 16.65 11.95 -4.91
CA SER A 175 18.01 12.25 -5.33
C SER A 175 18.16 12.28 -6.85
N LEU A 176 17.55 11.33 -7.57
CA LEU A 176 17.55 11.27 -9.03
C LEU A 176 16.86 12.49 -9.66
N LEU A 177 15.75 12.94 -9.06
CA LEU A 177 15.01 14.11 -9.53
C LEU A 177 15.76 15.43 -9.27
N MET A 178 16.62 15.51 -8.24
CA MET A 178 17.43 16.69 -7.95
C MET A 178 18.68 16.81 -8.83
N THR A 179 19.07 15.73 -9.51
CA THR A 179 20.24 15.71 -10.42
C THR A 179 19.91 16.05 -11.87
N THR A 180 18.64 16.24 -12.22
CA THR A 180 18.13 16.68 -13.53
C THR A 180 17.56 18.09 -13.47
#